data_AF-A0A485BJE9-F1
#
_entry.id   AF-A0A485BJE9-F1
#
_cell.length_a   1.000
_cell.length_b   1.000
_cell.length_c   1.000
_cell.angle_alpha   90.00
_cell.angle_beta   90.00
_cell.angle_gamma   90.00
#
_symmetry.space_group_name_H-M   'P 1'
#
loop_
_entity.id
_entity.type
_entity.pdbx_description
1 polymer ?
#
loop_
_entity_poly.entity_id
_entity_poly.type
_entity_poly.pdbx_seq_one_letter_code
_entity_poly.pdbx_strand_id
1 'polypeptide(L)'
;MVLQQRLTGDALRHAVEQADVVLDCTDNMATRQQINAACVALSKPLITASAVGFGGQLMVIAPPCNRACYRCLWPDDIEPERNCRTAGIIGPVVGIMGTLQALEALKLLSGMETPSGNCAC
;
A
#
# COMPACT_ATOMS: atom_id res chain seq x y z
N MET A 1 -5.46 -12.43 13.45
CA MET A 1 -4.97 -13.74 12.96
C MET A 1 -3.79 -13.48 12.04
N VAL A 2 -2.65 -14.16 12.23
CA VAL A 2 -1.48 -14.04 11.35
C VAL A 2 -1.42 -15.27 10.44
N LEU A 3 -1.25 -15.07 9.14
CA LEU A 3 -1.13 -16.16 8.17
C LEU A 3 0.35 -16.45 7.90
N GLN A 4 0.76 -17.70 8.05
CA GLN A 4 2.14 -18.17 7.80
C GLN A 4 2.31 -18.68 6.37
N GLN A 5 1.64 -18.06 5.41
CA GLN A 5 1.72 -18.44 3.99
C GLN A 5 1.68 -17.19 3.11
N ARG A 6 2.37 -17.25 1.96
CA ARG A 6 2.28 -16.19 0.95
C ARG A 6 0.93 -16.29 0.24
N LEU A 7 0.18 -15.21 0.25
CA LEU A 7 -1.08 -15.12 -0.48
C LEU A 7 -0.84 -14.74 -1.93
N THR A 8 -1.50 -15.43 -2.85
CA THR A 8 -1.51 -15.14 -4.30
C THR A 8 -2.90 -15.44 -4.86
N GLY A 9 -3.23 -14.86 -6.02
CA GLY A 9 -4.48 -15.14 -6.73
C GLY A 9 -5.71 -15.01 -5.85
N ASP A 10 -6.56 -16.04 -5.83
CA ASP A 10 -7.83 -16.05 -5.09
C ASP A 10 -7.66 -15.94 -3.57
N ALA A 11 -6.60 -16.53 -3.02
CA ALA A 11 -6.34 -16.44 -1.59
C ALA A 11 -6.07 -15.00 -1.14
N LEU A 12 -5.35 -14.22 -1.98
CA LEU A 12 -5.15 -12.80 -1.73
C LEU A 12 -6.46 -12.02 -1.86
N ARG A 13 -7.24 -12.27 -2.92
CA ARG A 13 -8.53 -11.61 -3.14
C ARG A 13 -9.48 -11.81 -1.97
N HIS A 14 -9.61 -13.05 -1.47
CA HIS A 14 -10.50 -13.36 -0.36
C HIS A 14 -10.05 -12.69 0.95
N ALA A 15 -8.75 -12.61 1.21
CA ALA A 15 -8.23 -11.89 2.37
C ALA A 15 -8.51 -10.38 2.29
N VAL A 16 -8.36 -9.78 1.10
CA VAL A 16 -8.67 -8.35 0.87
C VAL A 16 -10.16 -8.08 1.02
N GLU A 17 -11.02 -8.97 0.54
CA GLU A 17 -12.48 -8.85 0.65
C GLU A 17 -12.95 -8.74 2.10
N GLN A 18 -12.32 -9.49 3.01
CA GLN A 18 -12.65 -9.49 4.45
C GLN A 18 -12.08 -8.29 5.22
N ALA A 19 -11.17 -7.52 4.63
CA ALA A 19 -10.57 -6.36 5.29
C ALA A 19 -11.38 -5.08 5.07
N ASP A 20 -11.48 -4.23 6.09
CA ASP A 20 -12.02 -2.87 5.96
C ASP A 20 -11.02 -1.91 5.33
N VAL A 21 -9.72 -2.09 5.63
CA VAL A 21 -8.59 -1.32 5.09
C VAL A 21 -7.41 -2.27 4.90
N VAL A 22 -6.68 -2.13 3.79
CA VAL A 22 -5.46 -2.91 3.49
C VAL A 22 -4.23 -2.02 3.63
N LEU A 23 -3.20 -2.51 4.33
CA LEU A 23 -1.89 -1.86 4.40
C LEU A 23 -0.89 -2.69 3.59
N ASP A 24 -0.32 -2.09 2.54
CA ASP A 24 0.82 -2.67 1.85
C ASP A 24 2.12 -2.23 2.51
N CYS A 25 2.75 -3.17 3.20
CA CYS A 25 4.07 -3.03 3.83
C CYS A 25 5.11 -3.92 3.16
N THR A 26 4.89 -4.31 1.89
CA THR A 26 5.80 -5.18 1.14
C THR A 26 6.96 -4.40 0.54
N ASP A 27 8.05 -5.13 0.24
CA ASP A 27 9.34 -4.58 -0.19
C ASP A 27 9.62 -4.76 -1.69
N ASN A 28 8.63 -5.19 -2.47
CA ASN A 28 8.77 -5.49 -3.89
C ASN A 28 7.53 -5.04 -4.69
N MET A 29 7.80 -4.52 -5.89
CA MET A 29 6.84 -3.99 -6.84
C MET A 29 5.79 -5.01 -7.25
N ALA A 30 6.21 -6.25 -7.54
CA ALA A 30 5.28 -7.29 -8.03
C ALA A 30 4.15 -7.57 -7.02
N THR A 31 4.47 -7.69 -5.73
CA THR A 31 3.45 -7.94 -4.69
C THR A 31 2.58 -6.71 -4.47
N ARG A 32 3.19 -5.51 -4.46
CA ARG A 32 2.44 -4.25 -4.37
C ARG A 32 1.41 -4.09 -5.48
N GLN A 33 1.78 -4.44 -6.72
CA GLN A 33 0.88 -4.38 -7.88
C GLN A 33 -0.27 -5.39 -7.76
N GLN A 34 0.00 -6.60 -7.25
CA GLN A 34 -1.04 -7.60 -6.98
C GLN A 34 -2.02 -7.13 -5.89
N ILE A 35 -1.52 -6.54 -4.81
CA ILE A 35 -2.34 -5.96 -3.73
C ILE A 35 -3.19 -4.80 -4.29
N ASN A 36 -2.59 -3.89 -5.04
CA ASN A 36 -3.31 -2.79 -5.69
C ASN A 36 -4.43 -3.30 -6.59
N ALA A 37 -4.16 -4.26 -7.46
CA ALA A 37 -5.17 -4.83 -8.35
C ALA A 37 -6.35 -5.44 -7.57
N ALA A 38 -6.08 -6.18 -6.49
CA ALA A 38 -7.12 -6.75 -5.64
C ALA A 38 -7.95 -5.67 -4.92
N CYS A 39 -7.29 -4.64 -4.37
CA CYS A 39 -7.98 -3.55 -3.67
C CYS A 39 -8.86 -2.73 -4.62
N VAL A 40 -8.37 -2.41 -5.82
CA VAL A 40 -9.15 -1.72 -6.85
C VAL A 40 -10.37 -2.54 -7.28
N ALA A 41 -10.19 -3.83 -7.55
CA ALA A 41 -11.29 -4.70 -7.99
C ALA A 41 -12.39 -4.87 -6.95
N LEU A 42 -12.05 -4.81 -5.66
CA LEU A 42 -12.96 -5.01 -4.52
C LEU A 42 -13.38 -3.69 -3.86
N SER A 43 -12.99 -2.54 -4.42
CA SER A 43 -13.23 -1.21 -3.84
C SER A 43 -12.81 -1.12 -2.37
N LYS A 44 -11.62 -1.65 -2.04
CA LYS A 44 -11.05 -1.60 -0.70
C LYS A 44 -10.03 -0.46 -0.56
N PRO A 45 -10.06 0.33 0.52
CA PRO A 45 -9.01 1.28 0.81
C PRO A 45 -7.65 0.60 0.93
N LEU A 46 -6.63 1.19 0.31
CA LEU A 46 -5.24 0.74 0.32
C LEU A 46 -4.34 1.86 0.83
N ILE A 47 -3.52 1.55 1.83
CA ILE A 47 -2.45 2.40 2.33
C ILE A 47 -1.12 1.72 2.01
N THR A 48 -0.39 2.26 1.04
CA THR A 48 0.92 1.73 0.65
C THR A 48 2.03 2.65 1.11
N ALA A 49 3.10 2.08 1.65
CA ALA A 49 4.32 2.82 1.92
C ALA A 49 5.56 2.08 1.45
N SER A 50 6.62 2.83 1.23
CA SER A 50 7.95 2.30 0.93
C SER A 50 9.03 3.19 1.54
N ALA A 51 10.21 2.62 1.73
CA ALA A 51 11.37 3.38 2.18
C ALA A 51 12.65 2.78 1.61
N VAL A 52 13.59 3.62 1.20
CA VAL A 52 14.92 3.21 0.71
C VAL A 52 15.95 4.25 1.16
N GLY A 53 17.07 3.79 1.73
CA GLY A 53 18.09 4.66 2.29
C GLY A 53 17.50 5.61 3.35
N PHE A 54 17.46 6.90 3.04
CA PHE A 54 16.92 7.96 3.89
C PHE A 54 15.55 8.49 3.44
N GLY A 55 15.00 7.95 2.35
CA GLY A 55 13.72 8.39 1.79
C GLY A 55 12.57 7.45 2.14
N GLY A 56 11.38 8.02 2.25
CA GLY A 56 10.12 7.29 2.44
C GLY A 56 9.00 7.88 1.58
N GLN A 57 8.06 7.04 1.19
CA GLN A 57 6.87 7.43 0.41
C GLN A 57 5.64 6.76 1.02
N LEU A 58 4.55 7.52 1.18
CA LEU A 58 3.26 7.06 1.68
C LEU A 58 2.18 7.49 0.69
N MET A 59 1.24 6.60 0.41
CA MET A 59 0.07 6.91 -0.40
C MET A 59 -1.17 6.25 0.20
N VAL A 60 -2.24 7.03 0.33
CA VAL A 60 -3.58 6.57 0.73
C VAL A 60 -4.48 6.60 -0.49
N ILE A 61 -5.06 5.45 -0.82
CA ILE A 61 -5.95 5.24 -1.96
C ILE A 61 -7.28 4.74 -1.39
N ALA A 62 -8.32 5.56 -1.42
CA ALA A 62 -9.63 5.21 -0.87
C ALA A 62 -10.75 5.44 -1.90
N PRO A 63 -11.78 4.58 -1.95
CA PRO A 63 -13.00 4.86 -2.68
C PRO A 63 -13.68 6.15 -2.18
N PRO A 64 -14.45 6.87 -3.03
CA PRO A 64 -14.86 6.52 -4.39
C PRO A 64 -13.87 6.99 -5.47
N CYS A 65 -12.57 7.14 -5.18
CA CYS A 65 -11.60 7.61 -6.18
C CYS A 65 -11.38 6.63 -7.33
N ASN A 66 -12.28 6.67 -8.32
CA ASN A 66 -12.33 5.85 -9.53
C ASN A 66 -11.07 5.91 -10.43
N ARG A 67 -10.10 6.78 -10.11
CA ARG A 67 -8.85 6.96 -10.89
C ARG A 67 -7.57 6.92 -10.07
N ALA A 68 -7.64 6.94 -8.75
CA ALA A 68 -6.45 6.83 -7.93
C ALA A 68 -6.14 5.34 -7.77
N CYS A 69 -5.06 4.89 -8.38
CA CYS A 69 -4.54 3.54 -8.19
C CYS A 69 -3.02 3.60 -8.16
N TYR A 70 -2.37 2.67 -7.45
CA TYR A 70 -0.92 2.63 -7.41
C TYR A 70 -0.33 2.46 -8.82
N ARG A 71 -0.96 1.57 -9.62
CA ARG A 71 -0.58 1.33 -11.02
C ARG A 71 -0.71 2.54 -11.93
N CYS A 72 -1.53 3.51 -11.55
CA CYS A 72 -1.78 4.73 -12.32
C CYS A 72 -0.56 5.66 -12.23
N LEU A 73 0.15 5.64 -11.10
CA LEU A 73 1.39 6.39 -10.89
C LEU A 73 2.63 5.57 -11.28
N TRP A 74 2.59 4.25 -11.07
CA TRP A 74 3.63 3.31 -11.46
C TRP A 74 3.06 2.19 -12.34
N PRO A 75 3.02 2.34 -13.68
CA PRO A 75 2.37 1.38 -14.58
C PRO A 75 3.13 0.07 -14.74
N ASP A 76 4.44 0.10 -14.48
CA ASP A 76 5.35 -1.01 -14.70
C ASP A 76 5.48 -1.90 -13.45
N ASP A 77 5.75 -3.17 -13.68
CA ASP A 77 6.04 -4.16 -12.62
C ASP A 77 7.57 -4.26 -12.37
N ILE A 78 8.35 -3.33 -12.92
CA ILE A 78 9.81 -3.31 -12.85
C ILE A 78 10.27 -2.79 -11.49
N GLU A 79 11.19 -3.53 -10.86
CA GLU A 79 11.81 -3.09 -9.62
C GLU A 79 12.76 -1.90 -9.87
N PRO A 80 12.73 -0.86 -9.03
CA PRO A 80 13.74 0.18 -9.05
C PRO A 80 15.15 -0.40 -8.83
N GLU A 81 16.13 0.11 -9.57
CA GLU A 81 17.55 -0.28 -9.40
C GLU A 81 18.02 -0.07 -7.95
N ARG A 82 17.55 0.99 -7.30
CA ARG A 82 17.77 1.27 -5.88
C ARG A 82 16.54 0.86 -5.07
N ASN A 83 16.66 -0.25 -4.36
CA ASN A 83 15.64 -0.79 -3.46
C ASN A 83 16.23 -1.09 -2.07
N CYS A 84 15.40 -1.56 -1.14
CA CYS A 84 15.80 -1.86 0.24
C CYS A 84 17.00 -2.82 0.32
N ARG A 85 17.08 -3.78 -0.62
CA ARG A 85 18.13 -4.81 -0.64
C ARG A 85 19.42 -4.31 -1.26
N THR A 86 19.35 -3.46 -2.29
CA THR A 86 20.53 -2.97 -3.02
C THR A 86 21.13 -1.70 -2.42
N ALA A 87 20.29 -0.80 -1.92
CA ALA A 87 20.72 0.49 -1.36
C ALA A 87 20.72 0.54 0.18
N GLY A 88 20.13 -0.47 0.84
CA GLY A 88 19.92 -0.48 2.28
C GLY A 88 18.74 0.39 2.72
N ILE A 89 18.37 0.29 4.00
CA ILE A 89 17.31 1.07 4.62
C ILE A 89 17.67 1.43 6.05
N ILE A 90 17.44 2.69 6.43
CA ILE A 90 17.62 3.18 7.79
C ILE A 90 16.39 2.83 8.64
N GLY A 91 16.61 2.10 9.74
CA GLY A 91 15.56 1.59 10.62
C GLY A 91 14.52 2.64 11.05
N PRO A 92 14.95 3.82 11.56
CA PRO A 92 14.03 4.90 11.88
C PRO A 92 13.14 5.37 10.72
N VAL A 93 13.64 5.38 9.49
CA VAL A 93 12.86 5.82 8.32
C VAL A 93 11.72 4.85 8.05
N VAL A 94 12.00 3.54 7.97
CA VAL A 94 10.95 2.53 7.77
C VAL A 94 9.99 2.46 8.97
N GLY A 95 10.48 2.71 10.20
CA GLY A 95 9.64 2.81 11.39
C GLY A 95 8.65 3.97 11.33
N ILE A 96 9.10 5.15 10.87
CA ILE A 96 8.22 6.30 10.65
C ILE A 96 7.18 5.97 9.57
N MET A 97 7.58 5.35 8.46
CA MET A 97 6.65 5.00 7.39
C MET A 97 5.56 4.04 7.86
N GLY A 98 5.91 2.97 8.59
CA GLY A 98 4.91 2.05 9.15
C GLY A 98 4.00 2.72 10.18
N THR A 99 4.53 3.64 10.99
CA THR A 99 3.74 4.40 11.96
C THR A 99 2.73 5.32 11.27
N LEU A 100 3.15 6.00 10.19
CA LEU A 100 2.25 6.83 9.40
C LEU A 100 1.17 6.00 8.70
N GLN A 101 1.49 4.80 8.20
CA GLN A 101 0.49 3.88 7.65
C GLN A 101 -0.58 3.53 8.69
N ALA A 102 -0.16 3.19 9.90
CA ALA A 102 -1.09 2.88 11.00
C ALA A 102 -1.97 4.08 11.37
N LEU A 103 -1.40 5.29 11.40
CA LEU A 103 -2.16 6.52 11.67
C LEU A 103 -3.25 6.76 10.60
N GLU A 104 -2.92 6.63 9.32
CA GLU A 104 -3.90 6.80 8.24
C GLU A 104 -4.97 5.70 8.27
N ALA A 105 -4.61 4.48 8.66
CA ALA A 105 -5.57 3.39 8.84
C ALA A 105 -6.58 3.72 9.95
N LEU A 106 -6.10 4.22 11.10
CA LEU A 106 -6.96 4.62 12.20
C LEU A 106 -7.91 5.76 11.80
N LYS A 107 -7.42 6.74 11.04
CA LYS A 107 -8.26 7.84 10.55
C LYS A 107 -9.35 7.35 9.59
N LEU A 108 -9.03 6.46 8.66
CA LEU A 108 -10.03 5.86 7.76
C LEU A 108 -11.10 5.08 8.55
N LEU A 109 -10.67 4.22 9.48
CA LEU A 109 -11.57 3.37 10.26
C LEU A 109 -12.45 4.17 11.23
N SER A 110 -11.99 5.33 11.70
CA SER A 110 -12.76 6.21 12.58
C SER A 110 -13.62 7.24 11.83
N GLY A 111 -13.59 7.25 10.48
CA GLY A 111 -14.31 8.23 9.67
C GLY A 111 -13.75 9.65 9.75
N MET A 112 -12.50 9.82 10.22
CA MET A 112 -11.81 11.11 10.18
C MET A 112 -11.38 11.44 8.75
N GLU A 113 -11.41 12.72 8.39
CA GLU A 113 -10.89 13.16 7.09
C GLU A 113 -9.41 12.80 6.95
N THR A 114 -9.12 12.06 5.88
CA THR A 114 -7.76 11.75 5.43
C THR A 114 -7.56 12.41 4.09
N PRO A 115 -6.45 13.14 3.88
CA PRO A 115 -6.02 13.51 2.53
C PRO A 115 -5.67 12.22 1.77
N SER A 116 -6.68 11.57 1.21
CA SER A 116 -6.49 10.55 0.18
C SER A 116 -6.17 11.29 -1.11
N GLY A 117 -5.22 10.77 -1.90
CA GLY A 117 -4.70 11.48 -3.07
C GLY A 117 -5.84 12.08 -3.88
N ASN A 118 -5.80 13.40 -4.11
CA ASN A 118 -6.91 14.15 -4.68
C ASN A 118 -7.50 13.37 -5.86
N CYS A 119 -8.79 13.04 -5.77
CA CYS A 119 -9.64 12.54 -6.86
C CYS A 119 -9.70 13.52 -8.07
N ALA A 120 -8.92 14.61 -8.08
CA ALA A 120 -8.91 15.63 -9.11
C ALA A 120 -7.95 15.23 -10.24
N CYS A 121 -8.54 14.74 -11.34
CA CYS A 121 -8.08 15.16 -12.66
C CYS A 121 -8.66 16.55 -12.94
#